data_AF-A0A1B1AA97-F1
#
_entry.id   AF-A0A1B1AA97-F1
#
_cell.length_a   1.000
_cell.length_b   1.000
_cell.length_c   1.000
_cell.angle_alpha   90.00
_cell.angle_beta   90.00
_cell.angle_gamma   90.00
#
_symmetry.space_group_name_H-M   'P 1'
#
loop_
_entity.id
_entity.type
_entity.pdbx_description
1 polymer ?
#
loop_
_entity_poly.entity_id
_entity_poly.type
_entity_poly.pdbx_seq_one_letter_code
_entity_poly.pdbx_strand_id
1 'polypeptide(L)'
;MRLIPVLFAVLLATPVTSQQMHSSMGHASDAPQETGQSAFAEMAEIVALLQADPETDWGAVNIDKLRDHLVDMDLLTRKAEVTRILRPDGARFEVRGSPRVLSAINTIVPAHAPFLAGETGWSVASEEMEDGVALIVGGDGEQIQGLGFFGLMTIGAHHQEHHLMIAKGGKPHH
;
A
#
# COMPACT_ATOMS: atom_id res chain seq x y z
N MET A 1 -58.26 60.25 10.02
CA MET A 1 -57.84 59.32 11.09
C MET A 1 -58.52 57.96 10.89
N ARG A 2 -57.88 57.04 10.16
CA ARG A 2 -58.14 55.58 10.18
C ARG A 2 -56.83 54.88 9.78
N LEU A 3 -56.19 54.26 10.76
CA LEU A 3 -54.96 53.45 10.63
C LEU A 3 -55.36 52.05 10.15
N ILE A 4 -54.70 51.54 9.10
CA ILE A 4 -54.80 50.13 8.68
C ILE A 4 -53.47 49.46 9.07
N PRO A 5 -53.47 48.41 9.90
CA PRO A 5 -52.24 47.73 10.30
C PRO A 5 -51.77 46.77 9.20
N VAL A 6 -50.50 46.85 8.84
CA VAL A 6 -49.80 45.87 8.01
C VAL A 6 -49.46 44.66 8.89
N LEU A 7 -50.02 43.50 8.57
CA LEU A 7 -49.73 42.23 9.24
C LEU A 7 -48.42 41.66 8.68
N PHE A 8 -47.38 41.59 9.51
CA PHE A 8 -46.09 40.98 9.17
C PHE A 8 -46.16 39.48 9.48
N ALA A 9 -46.15 38.62 8.44
CA ALA A 9 -46.11 37.18 8.61
C ALA A 9 -44.64 36.72 8.76
N VAL A 10 -44.26 36.28 9.96
CA VAL A 10 -42.96 35.68 10.25
C VAL A 10 -43.02 34.19 9.89
N LEU A 11 -42.31 33.78 8.86
CA LEU A 11 -42.06 32.37 8.53
C LEU A 11 -40.95 31.85 9.46
N LEU A 12 -41.32 31.07 10.47
CA LEU A 12 -40.38 30.30 11.29
C LEU A 12 -39.98 29.04 10.52
N ALA A 13 -38.78 29.03 9.94
CA ALA A 13 -38.17 27.81 9.42
C ALA A 13 -37.71 26.95 10.62
N THR A 14 -38.37 25.82 10.83
CA THR A 14 -37.94 24.80 11.79
C THR A 14 -36.69 24.10 11.26
N PRO A 15 -35.63 23.88 12.06
CA PRO A 15 -34.53 23.03 11.63
C PRO A 15 -35.04 21.58 11.58
N VAL A 16 -35.01 20.98 10.39
CA VAL A 16 -35.11 19.54 10.23
C VAL A 16 -33.82 18.94 10.77
N THR A 17 -33.87 18.37 11.97
CA THR A 17 -32.82 17.49 12.48
C THR A 17 -32.91 16.16 11.73
N SER A 18 -32.06 15.95 10.73
CA SER A 18 -31.78 14.60 10.22
C SER A 18 -31.04 13.81 11.30
N GLN A 19 -31.76 12.95 12.01
CA GLN A 19 -31.15 11.90 12.82
C GLN A 19 -30.72 10.76 11.88
N GLN A 20 -29.46 10.76 11.44
CA GLN A 20 -28.80 9.53 11.02
C GLN A 20 -28.11 8.92 12.25
N MET A 21 -28.77 7.92 12.83
CA MET A 21 -28.17 6.99 13.77
C MET A 21 -27.26 6.05 12.99
N HIS A 22 -25.95 6.28 13.07
CA HIS A 22 -24.96 5.21 13.00
C HIS A 22 -24.13 5.29 14.26
N SER A 23 -24.32 4.31 15.12
CA SER A 23 -23.57 4.07 16.35
C SER A 23 -22.09 3.82 16.01
N SER A 24 -21.26 4.87 16.09
CA SER A 24 -19.81 4.73 16.25
C SER A 24 -19.46 4.81 17.73
N MET A 25 -19.34 3.64 18.37
CA MET A 25 -18.62 3.53 19.64
C MET A 25 -17.27 2.90 19.33
N GLY A 26 -16.28 3.76 19.11
CA GLY A 26 -14.90 3.40 18.80
C GLY A 26 -14.14 4.68 18.49
N HIS A 27 -13.54 5.26 19.53
CA HIS A 27 -12.78 6.50 19.57
C HIS A 27 -12.32 7.07 18.21
N ALA A 28 -13.08 8.03 17.68
CA ALA A 28 -12.53 9.02 16.77
C ALA A 28 -11.54 9.87 17.58
N SER A 29 -10.25 9.55 17.48
CA SER A 29 -9.22 10.49 17.89
C SER A 29 -9.31 11.68 16.94
N ASP A 30 -9.70 12.84 17.47
CA ASP A 30 -9.63 14.17 16.84
C ASP A 30 -8.16 14.64 16.69
N ALA A 31 -7.28 13.69 16.35
CA ALA A 31 -5.85 13.87 16.17
C ALA A 31 -5.57 14.18 14.69
N PRO A 32 -4.51 14.95 14.38
CA PRO A 32 -4.05 15.07 13.00
C PRO A 32 -3.83 13.67 12.41
N GLN A 33 -4.62 13.29 11.40
CA GLN A 33 -4.24 12.20 10.53
C GLN A 33 -3.14 12.75 9.61
N GLU A 34 -1.89 12.37 9.86
CA GLU A 34 -0.79 12.63 8.93
C GLU A 34 -0.99 11.83 7.63
N THR A 35 -1.91 12.29 6.78
CA THR A 35 -2.02 11.82 5.40
C THR A 35 -0.85 12.42 4.61
N GLY A 36 0.31 11.79 4.71
CA GLY A 36 1.54 12.24 4.04
C GLY A 36 2.80 11.45 4.37
N GLN A 37 2.80 10.66 5.44
CA GLN A 37 3.94 9.85 5.86
C GLN A 37 3.57 8.36 5.96
N SER A 38 3.16 7.74 4.85
CA SER A 38 2.70 6.33 4.85
C SER A 38 3.70 5.38 5.49
N ALA A 39 4.99 5.55 5.22
CA ALA A 39 6.04 4.73 5.83
C ALA A 39 6.15 4.94 7.36
N PHE A 40 5.99 6.17 7.85
CA PHE A 40 6.04 6.44 9.29
C PHE A 40 4.79 5.89 10.01
N ALA A 41 3.61 6.08 9.41
CA ALA A 41 2.35 5.54 9.92
C ALA A 41 2.42 4.01 10.02
N GLU A 42 2.97 3.37 9.00
CA GLU A 42 3.12 1.92 8.97
C GLU A 42 4.12 1.40 10.01
N MET A 43 5.29 2.04 10.14
CA MET A 43 6.22 1.71 11.22
C MET A 43 5.59 1.91 12.61
N ALA A 44 4.80 2.97 12.81
CA ALA A 44 4.12 3.23 14.07
C ALA A 44 3.08 2.14 14.39
N GLU A 45 2.33 1.69 13.39
CA GLU A 45 1.39 0.58 13.52
C GLU A 45 2.11 -0.73 13.89
N ILE A 46 3.21 -1.07 13.20
CA ILE A 46 4.01 -2.25 13.51
C ILE A 46 4.61 -2.18 14.91
N VAL A 47 5.13 -1.02 15.33
CA VAL A 47 5.63 -0.82 16.71
C VAL A 47 4.51 -1.03 17.73
N ALA A 48 3.30 -0.52 17.48
CA ALA A 48 2.16 -0.73 18.36
C ALA A 48 1.79 -2.22 18.48
N LEU A 49 1.82 -2.97 17.37
CA LEU A 49 1.58 -4.42 17.37
C LEU A 49 2.65 -5.18 18.18
N LEU A 50 3.93 -4.83 18.01
CA LEU A 50 5.03 -5.42 18.78
C LEU A 50 4.92 -5.12 20.28
N GLN A 51 4.54 -3.89 20.65
CA GLN A 51 4.34 -3.50 22.05
C GLN A 51 3.14 -4.20 22.71
N ALA A 52 2.10 -4.49 21.94
CA ALA A 52 0.89 -5.16 22.43
C ALA A 52 1.05 -6.68 22.60
N ASP A 53 2.01 -7.29 21.89
CA ASP A 53 2.30 -8.72 21.95
C ASP A 53 3.31 -9.03 23.08
N PRO A 54 2.88 -9.64 24.21
CA PRO A 54 3.77 -9.93 25.34
C PRO A 54 4.84 -10.98 25.01
N GLU A 55 4.68 -11.72 23.91
CA GLU A 55 5.63 -12.74 23.45
C GLU A 55 6.64 -12.16 22.43
N THR A 56 6.63 -10.85 22.19
CA THR A 56 7.62 -10.20 21.32
C THR A 56 9.04 -10.41 21.84
N ASP A 57 9.87 -11.07 21.03
CA ASP A 57 11.32 -11.13 21.24
C ASP A 57 11.98 -9.80 20.84
N TRP A 58 12.11 -8.91 21.81
CA TRP A 58 12.75 -7.61 21.64
C TRP A 58 14.22 -7.69 21.19
N GLY A 59 14.90 -8.83 21.40
CA GLY A 59 16.26 -9.04 20.92
C GLY A 59 16.34 -9.31 19.41
N ALA A 60 15.23 -9.76 18.81
CA ALA A 60 15.13 -10.03 17.37
C ALA A 60 14.53 -8.86 16.57
N VAL A 61 13.84 -7.92 17.24
CA VAL A 61 13.19 -6.78 16.57
C VAL A 61 14.19 -5.94 15.78
N ASN A 62 13.84 -5.60 14.54
CA ASN A 62 14.67 -4.81 13.64
C ASN A 62 13.83 -3.83 12.81
N ILE A 63 13.56 -2.65 13.38
CA ILE A 63 12.81 -1.57 12.71
C ILE A 63 13.62 -0.91 11.60
N ASP A 64 14.96 -0.86 11.69
CA ASP A 64 15.80 -0.32 10.63
C ASP A 64 15.65 -1.12 9.34
N LYS A 65 15.56 -2.45 9.44
CA LYS A 65 15.32 -3.32 8.28
C LYS A 65 13.93 -3.12 7.68
N LEU A 66 12.90 -2.91 8.50
CA LEU A 66 11.57 -2.54 8.00
C LEU A 66 11.63 -1.19 7.27
N ARG A 67 12.27 -0.19 7.87
CA ARG A 67 12.46 1.13 7.24
C ARG A 67 13.17 1.02 5.89
N ASP A 68 14.24 0.23 5.81
CA ASP A 68 15.00 0.04 4.57
C ASP A 68 14.13 -0.61 3.48
N HIS A 69 13.29 -1.60 3.86
CA HIS A 69 12.30 -2.19 2.96
C HIS A 69 11.30 -1.15 2.43
N LEU A 70 10.77 -0.28 3.31
CA LEU A 70 9.83 0.77 2.91
C LEU A 70 10.47 1.82 1.98
N VAL A 71 11.75 2.13 2.19
CA VAL A 71 12.50 2.98 1.27
C VAL A 71 12.68 2.30 -0.09
N ASP A 72 12.97 1.00 -0.12
CA ASP A 72 13.07 0.24 -1.36
C ASP A 72 11.74 0.23 -2.13
N MET A 73 10.62 0.06 -1.43
CA MET A 73 9.27 0.12 -2.01
C MET A 73 8.95 1.50 -2.59
N ASP A 74 9.30 2.59 -1.90
CA ASP A 74 9.10 3.95 -2.40
C ASP A 74 9.98 4.23 -3.63
N LEU A 75 11.25 3.81 -3.61
CA LEU A 75 12.15 3.95 -4.75
C LEU A 75 11.69 3.16 -5.96
N LEU A 76 11.26 1.90 -5.77
CA LEU A 76 10.69 1.10 -6.84
C LEU A 76 9.48 1.83 -7.45
N THR A 77 8.55 2.27 -6.62
CA THR A 77 7.29 2.89 -7.05
C THR A 77 7.50 4.23 -7.75
N ARG A 78 8.41 5.06 -7.25
CA ARG A 78 8.56 6.45 -7.72
C ARG A 78 9.65 6.66 -8.75
N LYS A 79 10.65 5.77 -8.80
CA LYS A 79 11.90 6.00 -9.54
C LYS A 79 12.28 4.89 -10.51
N ALA A 80 11.64 3.72 -10.46
CA ALA A 80 11.93 2.67 -11.43
C ALA A 80 11.39 3.03 -12.81
N GLU A 81 12.15 2.68 -13.83
CA GLU A 81 11.77 2.78 -15.22
C GLU A 81 11.38 1.39 -15.72
N VAL A 82 10.20 1.28 -16.35
CA VAL A 82 9.65 -0.01 -16.78
C VAL A 82 9.43 -0.01 -18.28
N THR A 83 10.12 -0.91 -18.98
CA THR A 83 9.80 -1.24 -20.38
C THR A 83 8.83 -2.42 -20.40
N ARG A 84 7.73 -2.27 -21.14
CA ARG A 84 6.68 -3.28 -21.25
C ARG A 84 6.73 -4.00 -22.59
N ILE A 85 6.80 -5.32 -22.56
CA ILE A 85 6.74 -6.18 -23.74
C ILE A 85 5.49 -7.05 -23.59
N LEU A 86 4.44 -6.71 -24.34
CA LEU A 86 3.16 -7.41 -24.27
C LEU A 86 3.27 -8.80 -24.90
N ARG A 87 2.53 -9.76 -24.34
CA ARG A 87 2.39 -11.12 -24.86
C ARG A 87 0.91 -11.49 -24.89
N PRO A 88 0.46 -12.37 -25.80
CA PRO A 88 -0.94 -12.80 -25.82
C PRO A 88 -1.44 -13.32 -24.47
N ASP A 89 -0.56 -13.96 -23.70
CA ASP A 89 -0.84 -14.56 -22.40
C ASP A 89 -0.36 -13.72 -21.20
N GLY A 90 0.03 -12.46 -21.39
CA GLY A 90 0.53 -11.62 -20.28
C GLY A 90 1.51 -10.54 -20.72
N ALA A 91 2.63 -10.42 -20.01
CA ALA A 91 3.66 -9.42 -20.32
C ALA A 91 5.02 -9.76 -19.69
N ARG A 92 6.09 -9.22 -20.28
CA ARG A 92 7.40 -9.03 -19.66
C ARG A 92 7.58 -7.56 -19.30
N PHE A 93 8.01 -7.31 -18.07
CA PHE A 93 8.31 -5.98 -17.54
C PHE A 93 9.80 -5.93 -17.22
N GLU A 94 10.57 -5.16 -17.99
CA GLU A 94 11.99 -4.94 -17.71
C GLU A 94 12.14 -3.68 -16.87
N VAL A 95 12.63 -3.85 -15.65
CA VAL A 95 12.65 -2.82 -14.60
C VAL A 95 14.09 -2.38 -14.38
N ARG A 96 14.35 -1.08 -14.53
CA ARG A 96 15.69 -0.47 -14.45
C ARG A 96 15.65 0.79 -13.57
N GLY A 97 16.83 1.30 -13.21
CA GLY A 97 16.94 2.57 -12.51
C GLY A 97 18.38 2.99 -12.21
N SER A 98 18.53 4.15 -11.58
CA SER A 98 19.83 4.61 -11.06
C SER A 98 20.39 3.63 -10.02
N PRO A 99 21.69 3.67 -9.65
CA PRO A 99 22.31 2.64 -8.81
C PRO A 99 21.56 2.31 -7.51
N ARG A 100 21.01 3.31 -6.81
CA ARG A 100 20.22 3.08 -5.58
C ARG A 100 18.86 2.45 -5.87
N VAL A 101 18.23 2.81 -6.99
CA VAL A 101 16.95 2.24 -7.43
C VAL A 101 17.16 0.81 -7.94
N LEU A 102 18.24 0.55 -8.68
CA LEU A 102 18.61 -0.79 -9.12
C LEU A 102 18.81 -1.74 -7.93
N SER A 103 19.45 -1.27 -6.85
CA SER A 103 19.54 -2.05 -5.61
C SER A 103 18.16 -2.39 -5.05
N ALA A 104 17.21 -1.46 -5.06
CA ALA A 104 15.84 -1.73 -4.61
C ALA A 104 15.11 -2.71 -5.55
N ILE A 105 15.29 -2.58 -6.87
CA ILE A 105 14.73 -3.48 -7.88
C ILE A 105 15.21 -4.91 -7.67
N ASN A 106 16.52 -5.09 -7.49
CA ASN A 106 17.15 -6.40 -7.26
C ASN A 106 16.66 -7.06 -5.96
N THR A 107 16.35 -6.26 -4.94
CA THR A 107 15.79 -6.77 -3.68
C THR A 107 14.30 -7.12 -3.83
N ILE A 108 13.49 -6.19 -4.34
CA ILE A 108 12.03 -6.23 -4.23
C ILE A 108 11.37 -7.09 -5.31
N VAL A 109 11.83 -7.00 -6.57
CA VAL A 109 11.13 -7.67 -7.69
C VAL A 109 11.19 -9.19 -7.59
N PRO A 110 12.37 -9.83 -7.40
CA PRO A 110 12.45 -11.28 -7.26
C PRO A 110 11.71 -11.78 -6.02
N ALA A 111 11.77 -11.01 -4.95
CA ALA A 111 11.09 -11.26 -3.69
C ALA A 111 9.57 -11.35 -3.81
N HIS A 112 8.94 -10.48 -4.60
CA HIS A 112 7.48 -10.42 -4.75
C HIS A 112 6.93 -11.41 -5.78
N ALA A 113 7.76 -11.86 -6.72
CA ALA A 113 7.35 -12.81 -7.76
C ALA A 113 6.61 -14.06 -7.23
N PRO A 114 7.12 -14.81 -6.23
CA PRO A 114 6.40 -15.98 -5.70
C PRO A 114 5.09 -15.63 -4.97
N PHE A 115 5.01 -14.46 -4.32
CA PHE A 115 3.78 -14.00 -3.68
C PHE A 115 2.72 -13.67 -4.72
N LEU A 116 3.08 -12.93 -5.76
CA LEU A 116 2.17 -12.63 -6.87
C LEU A 116 1.65 -13.92 -7.51
N ALA A 117 2.51 -14.92 -7.71
CA ALA A 117 2.09 -16.25 -8.19
C ALA A 117 1.08 -16.92 -7.23
N GLY A 118 1.36 -16.90 -5.94
CA GLY A 118 0.49 -17.50 -4.91
C GLY A 118 -0.88 -16.84 -4.81
N GLU A 119 -0.93 -15.52 -4.87
CA GLU A 119 -2.17 -14.72 -4.74
C GLU A 119 -3.06 -14.81 -5.99
N THR A 120 -2.47 -14.94 -7.17
CA THR A 120 -3.19 -14.89 -8.46
C THR A 120 -3.40 -16.25 -9.12
N GLY A 121 -2.55 -17.23 -8.79
CA GLY A 121 -2.44 -18.49 -9.53
C GLY A 121 -1.82 -18.34 -10.93
N TRP A 122 -1.28 -17.17 -11.28
CA TRP A 122 -0.57 -16.94 -12.55
C TRP A 122 0.84 -17.52 -12.53
N SER A 123 1.38 -17.75 -13.73
CA SER A 123 2.81 -18.02 -13.89
C SER A 123 3.58 -16.72 -13.71
N VAL A 124 4.43 -16.65 -12.68
CA VAL A 124 5.28 -15.49 -12.41
C VAL A 124 6.72 -15.93 -12.27
N ALA A 125 7.63 -15.26 -12.96
CA ALA A 125 9.07 -15.47 -12.82
C ALA A 125 9.81 -14.13 -12.85
N SER A 126 10.95 -14.07 -12.17
CA SER A 126 11.91 -12.98 -12.28
C SER A 126 13.19 -13.47 -12.95
N GLU A 127 13.78 -12.66 -13.83
CA GLU A 127 15.06 -12.91 -14.49
C GLU A 127 16.01 -11.75 -14.17
N GLU A 128 17.22 -12.08 -13.73
CA GLU A 128 18.28 -11.10 -13.52
C GLU A 128 18.80 -10.58 -14.87
N MET A 129 19.03 -9.27 -14.96
CA MET A 129 19.62 -8.60 -16.10
C MET A 129 20.85 -7.81 -15.65
N GLU A 130 21.77 -7.50 -16.57
CA GLU A 130 22.98 -6.73 -16.23
C GLU A 130 22.65 -5.35 -15.63
N ASP A 131 21.55 -4.73 -16.08
CA ASP A 131 21.13 -3.38 -15.72
C ASP A 131 19.75 -3.32 -15.05
N GLY A 132 19.21 -4.46 -14.59
CA GLY A 132 17.84 -4.51 -14.07
C GLY A 132 17.34 -5.92 -13.71
N VAL A 133 16.02 -6.01 -13.55
CA VAL A 133 15.31 -7.29 -13.39
C VAL A 133 14.13 -7.31 -14.35
N ALA A 134 13.89 -8.45 -14.99
CA ALA A 134 12.66 -8.67 -15.73
C ALA A 134 11.66 -9.46 -14.88
N LEU A 135 10.44 -8.93 -14.72
CA LEU A 135 9.29 -9.67 -14.21
C LEU A 135 8.48 -10.21 -15.40
N ILE A 136 8.27 -11.51 -15.45
CA ILE A 136 7.56 -12.20 -16.53
C ILE A 136 6.29 -12.80 -15.94
N VAL A 137 5.14 -12.36 -16.43
CA VAL A 137 3.82 -12.77 -15.92
C VAL A 137 3.00 -13.36 -17.05
N GLY A 138 2.45 -14.55 -16.83
CA GLY A 138 1.59 -15.28 -17.75
C GLY A 138 0.30 -15.75 -17.07
N GLY A 139 -0.85 -15.57 -17.72
CA GLY A 139 -2.18 -15.82 -17.17
C GLY A 139 -3.26 -15.07 -17.95
N ASP A 140 -4.10 -14.30 -17.24
CA ASP A 140 -5.09 -13.42 -17.86
C ASP A 140 -4.38 -12.21 -18.51
N GLY A 141 -4.15 -12.32 -19.82
CA GLY A 141 -3.40 -11.33 -20.59
C GLY A 141 -3.99 -9.92 -20.53
N GLU A 142 -5.32 -9.79 -20.61
CA GLU A 142 -5.97 -8.46 -20.57
C GLU A 142 -5.80 -7.81 -19.19
N GLN A 143 -6.00 -8.59 -18.12
CA GLN A 143 -5.83 -8.08 -16.76
C GLN A 143 -4.38 -7.72 -16.45
N ILE A 144 -3.43 -8.61 -16.77
CA ILE A 144 -1.99 -8.38 -16.55
C ILE A 144 -1.52 -7.12 -17.28
N GLN A 145 -1.94 -6.97 -18.54
CA GLN A 145 -1.56 -5.80 -19.34
C GLN A 145 -2.26 -4.52 -18.90
N GLY A 146 -3.51 -4.62 -18.41
CA GLY A 146 -4.25 -3.48 -17.87
C GLY A 146 -3.64 -2.95 -16.58
N LEU A 147 -3.22 -3.83 -15.67
CA LEU A 147 -2.60 -3.47 -14.39
C LEU A 147 -1.19 -2.89 -14.59
N GLY A 148 -0.42 -3.45 -15.52
CA GLY A 148 0.98 -3.11 -15.71
C GLY A 148 1.84 -3.46 -14.48
N PHE A 149 3.13 -3.12 -14.52
CA PHE A 149 4.07 -3.51 -13.46
C PHE A 149 3.65 -2.99 -12.08
N PHE A 150 3.40 -1.69 -11.95
CA PHE A 150 3.10 -1.10 -10.65
C PHE A 150 1.77 -1.59 -10.07
N GLY A 151 0.74 -1.84 -10.89
CA GLY A 151 -0.50 -2.45 -10.42
C GLY A 151 -0.28 -3.88 -9.92
N LEU A 152 0.49 -4.68 -10.66
CA LEU A 152 0.83 -6.06 -10.25
C LEU A 152 1.60 -6.09 -8.91
N MET A 153 2.52 -5.14 -8.69
CA MET A 153 3.27 -5.04 -7.43
C MET A 153 2.40 -4.63 -6.22
N THR A 154 1.13 -4.31 -6.42
CA THR A 154 0.17 -4.03 -5.34
C THR A 154 -0.79 -5.19 -5.06
N ILE A 155 -0.69 -6.30 -5.81
CA ILE A 155 -1.54 -7.47 -5.59
C ILE A 155 -1.04 -8.27 -4.39
N GLY A 156 -1.97 -8.51 -3.47
CA GLY A 156 -1.75 -9.28 -2.25
C GLY A 156 -2.01 -8.44 -1.02
N ALA A 157 -2.75 -9.00 -0.05
CA ALA A 157 -3.03 -8.33 1.23
C ALA A 157 -1.87 -8.47 2.24
N HIS A 158 -0.77 -9.11 1.84
CA HIS A 158 0.27 -9.58 2.76
C HIS A 158 1.33 -8.52 3.09
N HIS A 159 1.29 -7.29 2.57
CA HIS A 159 2.29 -6.29 2.94
C HIS A 159 2.36 -6.10 4.46
N GLN A 160 1.23 -6.09 5.17
CA GLN A 160 1.26 -5.89 6.62
C GLN A 160 1.86 -7.07 7.41
N GLU A 161 1.50 -8.31 7.07
CA GLU A 161 2.09 -9.51 7.67
C GLU A 161 3.58 -9.65 7.30
N HIS A 162 3.91 -9.32 6.06
CA HIS A 162 5.28 -9.27 5.57
C HIS A 162 6.12 -8.23 6.33
N HIS A 163 5.61 -7.02 6.50
CA HIS A 163 6.29 -5.95 7.22
C HIS A 163 6.45 -6.27 8.71
N LEU A 164 5.44 -6.90 9.33
CA LEU A 164 5.55 -7.42 10.70
C LEU A 164 6.63 -8.51 10.81
N MET A 165 6.70 -9.42 9.83
CA MET A 165 7.74 -10.45 9.78
C MET A 165 9.14 -9.83 9.69
N ILE A 166 9.33 -8.82 8.83
CA ILE A 166 10.60 -8.09 8.71
C ILE A 166 10.95 -7.42 10.05
N ALA A 167 9.99 -6.75 10.67
CA ALA A 167 10.17 -6.06 11.93
C ALA A 167 10.49 -7.00 13.10
N LYS A 168 9.99 -8.25 13.08
CA LYS A 168 10.35 -9.32 14.03
C LYS A 168 11.73 -9.94 13.75
N GLY A 169 12.52 -9.37 12.83
CA GLY A 169 13.85 -9.88 12.45
C GLY A 169 13.83 -11.03 11.45
N GLY A 170 12.64 -11.38 10.95
CA GLY A 170 12.46 -12.43 9.96
C GLY A 170 13.18 -12.13 8.65
N LYS A 171 13.42 -13.19 7.88
CA LYS A 171 13.88 -13.08 6.51
C LYS A 171 12.64 -13.05 5.62
N PRO A 172 12.29 -11.91 5.01
CA PRO A 172 11.08 -11.79 4.18
C PRO A 172 11.10 -12.67 2.92
N HIS A 173 12.27 -13.18 2.53
CA HIS A 173 12.53 -13.77 1.21
C HIS A 173 13.37 -15.07 1.26
N HIS A 174 13.30 -15.84 2.35
CA HIS A 174 14.00 -17.14 2.47
C HIS A 174 13.11 -18.24 3.01
#